data_AF-A0A0Q7JJV2-F1
#
_entry.id   AF-A0A0Q7JJV2-F1
#
_cell.length_a   1.000
_cell.length_b   1.000
_cell.length_c   1.000
_cell.angle_alpha   90.00
_cell.angle_beta   90.00
_cell.angle_gamma   90.00
#
_symmetry.space_group_name_H-M   'P 1'
#
loop_
_entity.id
_entity.type
_entity.pdbx_description
1 polymer ?
#
loop_
_entity_poly.entity_id
_entity_poly.type
_entity_poly.pdbx_seq_one_letter_code
_entity_poly.pdbx_strand_id
1 'polypeptide(L)' 'MTVSPLPHRGTVLLGRDAAGRALRVSSHPEAGRVVLSIWQDTTCVATVRLASEDVPELVRALSAALVPAAGQAAAAG' A
#
# COMPACT_ATOMS: atom_id res chain seq x y z
N MET A 1 -23.96 -10.98 12.21
CA MET A 1 -22.67 -11.12 11.48
C MET A 1 -21.56 -10.76 12.45
N THR A 2 -20.73 -11.72 12.85
CA THR A 2 -19.64 -11.49 13.79
C THR A 2 -18.37 -11.16 12.99
N VAL A 3 -17.98 -9.88 13.01
CA VAL A 3 -16.67 -9.46 12.51
C VAL A 3 -15.65 -9.85 13.58
N SER A 4 -14.84 -10.88 13.31
CA SER A 4 -13.68 -11.18 14.12
C SER A 4 -12.55 -10.22 13.73
N PRO A 5 -12.05 -9.36 14.64
CA PRO A 5 -10.86 -8.57 14.36
C PRO A 5 -9.66 -9.52 14.36
N LEU A 6 -9.32 -10.06 13.18
CA LEU A 6 -8.07 -10.79 12.98
C LEU A 6 -6.92 -9.88 13.41
N PRO A 7 -5.94 -10.37 14.21
CA PRO A 7 -4.78 -9.59 14.60
C PRO A 7 -4.08 -9.11 13.33
N HIS A 8 -4.28 -7.83 13.00
CA HIS A 8 -3.68 -7.22 11.84
C HIS A 8 -2.21 -7.01 12.14
N ARG A 9 -1.35 -7.88 11.62
CA ARG A 9 -0.02 -7.41 11.22
C ARG A 9 -0.23 -6.42 10.10
N GLY A 10 -0.32 -5.15 10.48
CA GLY A 10 -0.64 -4.06 9.58
C GLY A 10 0.07 -2.79 9.99
N THR A 11 0.30 -1.93 9.01
CA THR A 11 0.93 -0.63 9.17
C THR A 11 -0.01 0.43 8.60
N VAL A 12 0.00 1.61 9.20
CA VAL A 12 -0.66 2.81 8.68
C VAL A 12 0.41 3.80 8.25
N LEU A 13 0.35 4.24 7.00
CA LEU A 13 1.21 5.27 6.43
C LEU A 13 0.37 6.53 6.21
N LEU A 14 0.77 7.66 6.76
CA LEU A 14 0.08 8.93 6.55
C LEU A 14 0.41 9.48 5.16
N GLY A 15 -0.63 9.79 4.40
CA GLY A 15 -0.49 10.49 3.12
C GLY A 15 -0.10 11.94 3.37
N ARG A 16 0.79 12.46 2.52
CA ARG A 16 1.24 13.86 2.57
C ARG A 16 0.53 14.75 1.54
N ASP A 17 -0.24 14.13 0.65
CA ASP A 17 -1.00 14.76 -0.43
C ASP A 17 -2.28 15.44 0.07
N ALA A 18 -2.89 14.95 1.14
CA ALA A 18 -4.10 15.53 1.74
C ALA A 18 -4.18 15.28 3.25
N ALA A 19 -4.70 16.24 4.01
CA ALA A 19 -5.00 16.04 5.42
C ALA A 19 -6.02 14.90 5.59
N GLY A 20 -5.80 14.05 6.60
CA GLY A 20 -6.65 12.87 6.83
C GLY A 20 -6.43 11.71 5.85
N ARG A 21 -5.53 11.83 4.87
CA ARG A 21 -5.17 10.73 3.96
C ARG A 21 -4.31 9.70 4.68
N ALA A 22 -4.64 8.42 4.52
CA ALA A 22 -3.78 7.33 4.98
C ALA A 22 -3.85 6.11 4.06
N LEU A 23 -2.73 5.39 3.92
CA LEU A 23 -2.67 4.05 3.38
C LEU A 23 -2.57 3.05 4.54
N ARG A 24 -3.51 2.13 4.62
CA ARG A 24 -3.47 1.02 5.58
C ARG A 24 -3.11 -0.27 4.84
N VAL A 25 -2.11 -0.98 5.36
CA VAL A 25 -1.68 -2.30 4.89
C VAL A 25 -2.10 -3.32 5.93
N SER A 26 -2.73 -4.41 5.50
CA SER A 26 -3.38 -5.37 6.38
C SER A 26 -3.15 -6.80 5.88
N SER A 27 -2.47 -7.63 6.66
CA SER A 27 -2.22 -9.03 6.29
C SER A 27 -3.30 -9.96 6.82
N HIS A 28 -3.72 -10.91 5.98
CA HIS A 28 -4.62 -12.01 6.34
C HIS A 28 -4.01 -13.35 5.90
N PRO A 29 -3.07 -13.92 6.69
CA PRO A 29 -2.38 -15.16 6.32
C PRO A 29 -3.34 -16.33 6.08
N GLU A 30 -4.34 -16.48 6.95
CA GLU A 30 -5.38 -17.53 6.83
C GLU A 30 -6.18 -17.46 5.52
N ALA A 31 -6.19 -16.29 4.88
CA ALA A 31 -6.90 -16.06 3.63
C ALA A 31 -5.96 -15.77 2.46
N GLY A 32 -4.66 -16.01 2.62
CA GLY A 32 -3.65 -15.90 1.56
C GLY A 32 -3.56 -14.52 0.90
N ARG A 33 -3.85 -13.44 1.64
CA ARG A 33 -3.92 -12.09 1.02
C ARG A 33 -3.37 -10.97 1.88
N VAL A 34 -2.98 -9.90 1.21
CA VAL A 34 -2.69 -8.57 1.80
C VAL A 34 -3.66 -7.56 1.23
N VAL A 35 -4.25 -6.72 2.09
CA VAL A 35 -5.19 -5.67 1.71
C VAL A 35 -4.50 -4.32 1.87
N LEU A 36 -4.54 -3.53 0.80
CA LEU A 36 -4.11 -2.14 0.77
C LEU A 36 -5.37 -1.29 0.66
N SER A 37 -5.57 -0.37 1.59
CA SER A 37 -6.75 0.50 1.59
C SER A 37 -6.35 1.96 1.78
N ILE A 38 -6.94 2.83 0.96
CA ILE A 38 -6.76 4.28 1.05
C ILE A 38 -7.94 4.83 1.84
N TRP A 39 -7.63 5.62 2.87
CA TRP A 39 -8.60 6.24 3.76
C TRP A 39 -8.56 7.75 3.60
N GLN A 40 -9.73 8.37 3.71
CA GLN A 40 -9.93 9.79 3.97
C GLN A 40 -10.64 9.88 5.31
N ASP A 41 -9.94 10.35 6.34
CA ASP A 41 -10.42 10.39 7.71
C ASP A 41 -10.89 9.00 8.17
N THR A 42 -12.20 8.82 8.32
CA THR A 42 -12.84 7.57 8.73
C THR A 42 -13.44 6.77 7.58
N THR A 43 -13.31 7.23 6.34
CA THR A 43 -13.91 6.61 5.15
C THR A 43 -12.86 5.92 4.31
N CYS A 44 -13.07 4.63 4.02
CA CYS A 44 -12.26 3.91 3.04
C CYS A 44 -12.70 4.31 1.63
N VAL A 45 -11.81 4.94 0.86
CA VAL A 45 -12.11 5.46 -0.49
C VAL A 45 -11.59 4.57 -1.61
N ALA A 46 -10.62 3.70 -1.33
CA ALA A 46 -10.15 2.69 -2.28
C ALA A 46 -9.64 1.45 -1.55
N THR A 47 -9.78 0.27 -2.17
CA THR A 47 -9.23 -0.99 -1.65
C THR A 47 -8.67 -1.83 -2.79
N VAL A 48 -7.45 -2.36 -2.59
CA VAL A 48 -6.84 -3.38 -3.44
C VAL A 48 -6.54 -4.60 -2.57
N ARG A 49 -6.86 -5.78 -3.09
CA ARG A 49 -6.56 -7.07 -2.45
C ARG A 49 -5.52 -7.77 -3.31
N LEU A 50 -4.34 -7.99 -2.76
CA LEU A 50 -3.27 -8.72 -3.40
C LEU A 50 -3.22 -10.14 -2.85
N ALA A 51 -2.92 -11.09 -3.72
CA ALA A 51 -2.50 -12.40 -3.25
C ALA A 51 -1.13 -12.26 -2.54
N SER A 52 -0.87 -13.11 -1.57
CA SER A 52 0.40 -13.05 -0.81
C SER A 52 1.62 -13.22 -1.73
N GLU A 53 1.49 -14.00 -2.81
CA GLU A 53 2.52 -14.22 -3.82
C GLU A 53 2.87 -12.99 -4.67
N ASP A 54 1.98 -12.00 -4.76
CA ASP A 54 2.21 -10.77 -5.54
C ASP A 54 2.91 -9.68 -4.72
N VAL A 55 2.92 -9.80 -3.39
CA VAL A 55 3.53 -8.82 -2.47
C VAL A 55 5.02 -8.57 -2.77
N PRO A 56 5.85 -9.59 -3.07
CA PRO A 56 7.24 -9.37 -3.47
C PRO A 56 7.40 -8.49 -4.71
N GLU A 57 6.49 -8.58 -5.68
CA GLU A 57 6.52 -7.71 -6.88
C GLU A 57 6.24 -6.25 -6.50
N LEU A 58 5.22 -6.01 -5.67
CA LEU A 58 4.94 -4.68 -5.15
C LEU A 58 6.15 -4.09 -4.40
N VAL A 59 6.80 -4.88 -3.54
CA VAL A 59 7.99 -4.44 -2.79
C VAL A 59 9.14 -4.10 -3.74
N ARG A 60 9.34 -4.88 -4.82
CA ARG A 60 10.33 -4.57 -5.87
C ARG A 60 10.01 -3.25 -6.55
N ALA A 61 8.76 -3.03 -6.95
CA ALA A 61 8.34 -1.79 -7.60
C ALA A 61 8.54 -0.56 -6.68
N LEU A 62 8.18 -0.67 -5.40
CA LEU A 62 8.41 0.39 -4.41
C LEU A 62 9.89 0.68 -4.20
N SER A 63 10.72 -0.36 -4.10
CA SER A 63 12.17 -0.21 -3.93
C SER A 63 12.81 0.42 -5.17
N ALA A 64 12.38 0.04 -6.37
CA ALA A 64 12.87 0.60 -7.62
C ALA A 64 12.57 2.10 -7.74
N ALA A 65 11.42 2.56 -7.22
CA ALA A 65 11.05 3.97 -7.22
C ALA A 65 11.96 4.86 -6.35
N LEU A 66 12.77 4.28 -5.46
CA LEU A 66 13.76 5.01 -4.66
C LEU A 66 15.03 5.35 -5.44
N VAL A 67 15.28 4.63 -6.54
CA VAL A 67 16.45 4.86 -7.41
C VAL A 67 16.03 5.86 -8.48
N PRO A 68 16.70 7.02 -8.60
CA PRO A 68 16.44 7.94 -9.70
C PRO A 68 16.66 7.20 -11.02
N ALA A 69 15.72 7.32 -11.95
CA ALA A 69 15.93 6.82 -13.30
C ALA A 69 17.18 7.50 -13.88
N ALA A 70 18.28 6.74 -14.04
CA ALA A 70 19.47 7.24 -14.69
C ALA A 70 19.10 7.53 -16.17
N GLY A 71 18.92 8.81 -16.49
CA GLY A 71 18.80 9.26 -17.89
C GLY A 71 17.47 9.91 -18.29
N GLN A 72 17.00 10.92 -17.56
CA GLN A 72 16.11 11.96 -18.11
C GLN A 72 16.73 13.36 -18.09
N ALA A 73 17.97 13.50 -17.61
CA ALA A 73 18.69 14.78 -17.55
C ALA A 73 19.44 15.17 -18.84
N ALA A 74 19.34 14.38 -19.92
CA ALA A 74 20.08 14.61 -21.17
C ALA A 74 19.22 15.12 -22.36
N ALA A 75 17.92 15.42 -22.14
CA ALA A 75 17.03 15.89 -23.21
C ALA A 75 16.53 17.34 -23.05
N ALA A 76 17.18 18.14 -22.20
CA ALA A 76 16.95 19.57 -22.11
C ALA A 76 18.27 20.28 -21.77
N GLY A 77 19.02 20.71 -22.79
CA GLY A 77 20.25 21.49 -22.65
C GLY A 77 21.17 21.33 -23.85
#